data_AF-A0A526QWQ8-F1
#
_entry.id   AF-A0A526QWQ8-F1
#
_cell.length_a   1.000
_cell.length_b   1.000
_cell.length_c   1.000
_cell.angle_alpha   90.00
_cell.angle_beta   90.00
_cell.angle_gamma   90.00
#
_symmetry.space_group_name_H-M   'P 1'
#
loop_
_entity.id
_entity.type
_entity.pdbx_description
1 polymer ?
#
loop_
_entity_poly.entity_id
_entity_poly.type
_entity_poly.pdbx_seq_one_letter_code
_entity_poly.pdbx_strand_id
1 'polypeptide(L)'
;MSQMQSVERQLREMILGLEIGPGERLTERWIESRFAASRTPVRAALLRLETGGLICRDGRGWTVSPINLAELEQIAVYREAVEVAAVRLTCVLEDRSAVDAIEAMLETCDAGTPREEWHRIGMDFHIELARLSGNDFLFRAVRDAMT
;
A
#
# COMPACT_ATOMS: atom_id res chain seq x y z
N MET A 1 1.43 -13.74 18.03
CA MET A 1 1.74 -13.61 16.59
C MET A 1 2.59 -14.79 16.15
N SER A 2 2.34 -15.36 14.97
CA SER A 2 3.17 -16.47 14.45
C SER A 2 4.55 -15.98 14.01
N GLN A 3 5.58 -16.85 13.98
CA GLN A 3 6.91 -16.49 13.46
C GLN A 3 6.83 -15.95 12.03
N MET A 4 5.98 -16.53 11.19
CA MET A 4 5.73 -16.05 9.82
C MET A 4 5.22 -14.61 9.80
N GLN A 5 4.18 -14.28 10.59
CA GLN A 5 3.62 -12.91 10.64
C GLN A 5 4.66 -11.90 11.13
N SER A 6 5.47 -12.29 12.12
CA SER A 6 6.51 -11.42 12.66
C SER A 6 7.61 -11.12 11.63
N VAL A 7 8.04 -12.13 10.87
CA VAL A 7 9.04 -11.98 9.79
C VAL A 7 8.48 -11.12 8.65
N GLU A 8 7.25 -11.39 8.21
CA GLU A 8 6.60 -10.63 7.14
C GLU A 8 6.43 -9.15 7.51
N ARG A 9 5.90 -8.86 8.70
CA ARG A 9 5.74 -7.48 9.19
C ARG A 9 7.07 -6.73 9.25
N GLN A 10 8.10 -7.31 9.88
CA GLN A 10 9.40 -6.64 10.02
C GLN A 10 10.11 -6.45 8.68
N LEU A 11 10.06 -7.43 7.77
CA LEU A 11 10.62 -7.25 6.42
C LEU A 11 9.88 -6.17 5.64
N ARG A 12 8.55 -6.11 5.75
CA ARG A 12 7.75 -5.05 5.15
C ARG A 12 8.18 -3.68 5.67
N GLU A 13 8.31 -3.53 6.98
CA GLU A 13 8.79 -2.29 7.63
C GLU A 13 10.17 -1.89 7.09
N MET A 14 11.12 -2.82 7.01
CA MET A 14 12.46 -2.56 6.48
C MET A 14 12.44 -2.13 5.00
N ILE A 15 11.60 -2.75 4.17
CA ILE A 15 11.48 -2.41 2.74
C ILE A 15 10.83 -1.03 2.58
N LEU A 16 9.70 -0.78 3.26
CA LEU A 16 8.98 0.49 3.18
C LEU A 16 9.75 1.66 3.81
N GLY A 17 10.60 1.35 4.81
CA GLY A 17 11.55 2.28 5.42
C GLY A 17 12.82 2.50 4.59
N LEU A 18 12.97 1.82 3.46
CA LEU A 18 14.17 1.85 2.59
C LEU A 18 15.46 1.40 3.30
N GLU A 19 15.35 0.60 4.37
CA GLU A 19 16.51 -0.12 4.94
C GLU A 19 17.00 -1.22 3.99
N ILE A 20 16.09 -1.74 3.17
CA ILE A 20 16.39 -2.63 2.04
C ILE A 20 15.77 -1.99 0.80
N GLY A 21 16.60 -1.42 -0.06
CA GLY A 21 16.17 -0.61 -1.19
C GLY A 21 15.54 -1.40 -2.35
N PRO A 22 14.78 -0.73 -3.23
CA PRO A 22 14.30 -1.32 -4.47
C PRO A 22 15.43 -1.94 -5.30
N GLY A 23 15.22 -3.18 -5.78
CA GLY A 23 16.22 -3.91 -6.54
C GLY A 23 17.27 -4.64 -5.70
N GLU A 24 17.28 -4.48 -4.37
CA GLU A 24 18.19 -5.23 -3.50
C GLU A 24 17.80 -6.70 -3.35
N ARG A 25 18.81 -7.58 -3.33
CA ARG A 25 18.61 -9.03 -3.24
C ARG A 25 18.33 -9.47 -1.82
N LEU A 26 17.32 -10.31 -1.66
CA LEU A 26 16.95 -10.97 -0.42
C LEU A 26 17.31 -12.47 -0.48
N THR A 27 17.96 -12.98 0.56
CA THR A 27 18.28 -14.41 0.67
C THR A 27 17.57 -15.05 1.86
N GLU A 28 17.00 -16.24 1.67
CA GLU A 28 16.34 -17.00 2.75
C GLU A 28 17.28 -17.14 3.96
N ARG A 29 18.56 -17.45 3.73
CA ARG A 29 19.57 -17.61 4.79
C ARG A 29 19.82 -16.33 5.60
N TRP A 30 19.86 -15.17 4.94
CA TRP A 30 20.02 -13.90 5.66
C TRP A 30 18.80 -13.63 6.54
N ILE A 31 17.59 -13.86 6.03
CA ILE A 31 16.33 -13.67 6.76
C ILE A 31 16.25 -14.64 7.95
N GLU A 32 16.52 -15.93 7.74
CA GLU A 32 16.58 -16.96 8.80
C GLU A 32 17.50 -16.52 9.94
N SER A 33 18.70 -16.02 9.60
CA SER A 33 19.68 -15.54 10.58
C SER A 33 19.22 -14.26 11.27
N ARG A 34 18.68 -13.30 10.52
CA ARG A 34 18.29 -11.96 11.01
C ARG A 34 17.13 -12.01 12.00
N PHE A 35 16.19 -12.92 11.80
CA PHE A 35 14.96 -13.04 12.60
C PHE A 35 14.93 -14.28 13.49
N ALA A 36 16.01 -15.07 13.54
CA ALA A 36 16.09 -16.35 14.25
C ALA A 36 14.87 -17.25 13.94
N ALA A 37 14.49 -17.30 12.66
CA ALA A 37 13.31 -17.99 12.17
C ALA A 37 13.73 -19.19 11.30
N SER A 38 12.95 -20.27 11.34
CA SER A 38 13.20 -21.43 10.48
C SER A 38 12.79 -21.15 9.03
N ARG A 39 13.26 -21.99 8.11
CA ARG A 39 13.03 -21.84 6.67
C ARG A 39 11.55 -21.81 6.26
N THR A 40 10.70 -22.60 6.91
CA THR A 40 9.26 -22.69 6.58
C THR A 40 8.53 -21.35 6.80
N PRO A 41 8.56 -20.71 7.98
CA PRO A 41 7.93 -19.41 8.18
C PRO A 41 8.58 -18.29 7.36
N VAL A 42 9.90 -18.36 7.09
CA VAL A 42 10.58 -17.40 6.20
C VAL A 42 10.03 -17.49 4.78
N ARG A 43 9.90 -18.70 4.22
CA ARG A 43 9.33 -18.89 2.88
C ARG A 43 7.88 -18.44 2.80
N ALA A 44 7.07 -18.75 3.81
CA ALA A 44 5.68 -18.31 3.86
C ALA A 44 5.57 -16.78 3.94
N ALA A 45 6.45 -16.12 4.70
CA ALA A 45 6.52 -14.66 4.75
C ALA A 45 6.90 -14.06 3.39
N LEU A 46 7.94 -14.60 2.74
CA LEU A 46 8.38 -14.16 1.40
C LEU A 46 7.26 -14.32 0.35
N LEU A 47 6.54 -15.45 0.35
CA LEU A 47 5.41 -15.65 -0.56
C LEU A 47 4.27 -14.64 -0.34
N ARG A 48 4.04 -14.21 0.92
CA ARG A 48 3.06 -13.15 1.22
C ARG A 48 3.54 -11.78 0.75
N LEU A 49 4.82 -11.46 0.92
CA LEU A 49 5.41 -10.22 0.40
C LEU A 49 5.41 -10.19 -1.13
N GLU A 50 5.62 -11.33 -1.78
CA GLU A 50 5.54 -11.48 -3.25
C GLU A 50 4.12 -11.26 -3.76
N THR A 51 3.13 -11.91 -3.11
CA THR A 51 1.71 -11.68 -3.43
C THR A 51 1.32 -10.21 -3.28
N GLY A 52 1.91 -9.51 -2.30
CA GLY A 52 1.71 -8.07 -2.09
C GLY A 52 2.60 -7.16 -2.94
N GLY A 53 3.35 -7.69 -3.90
CA GLY A 53 4.16 -6.90 -4.84
C GLY A 53 5.40 -6.23 -4.25
N LEU A 54 5.72 -6.42 -2.97
CA LEU A 54 6.88 -5.79 -2.31
C LEU A 54 8.22 -6.44 -2.69
N ILE A 55 8.18 -7.71 -3.08
CA ILE A 55 9.32 -8.43 -3.59
C ILE A 55 8.92 -9.19 -4.85
N CYS A 56 9.90 -9.51 -5.69
CA CYS A 56 9.71 -10.32 -6.88
C CYS A 56 10.77 -11.42 -6.97
N ARG A 57 10.54 -12.39 -7.87
CA ARG A 57 11.54 -13.39 -8.23
C ARG A 57 12.57 -12.80 -9.17
N ASP A 58 13.83 -13.09 -8.88
CA ASP A 58 14.95 -12.90 -9.79
C ASP A 58 15.73 -14.22 -9.91
N GLY A 59 15.43 -14.96 -10.98
CA GLY A 59 15.87 -16.34 -11.16
C GLY A 59 15.43 -17.24 -10.01
N ARG A 60 16.40 -17.74 -9.22
CA ARG A 60 16.14 -18.58 -8.03
C ARG A 60 16.10 -17.80 -6.71
N GLY A 61 16.34 -16.49 -6.77
CA GLY A 61 16.39 -15.61 -5.61
C GLY A 61 15.12 -14.79 -5.41
N TRP A 62 15.22 -13.89 -4.44
CA TRP A 62 14.24 -12.86 -4.16
C TRP A 62 14.91 -11.50 -4.28
N THR A 63 14.16 -10.50 -4.71
CA THR A 63 14.63 -9.13 -4.85
C THR A 63 13.50 -8.20 -4.41
N VAL A 64 13.81 -7.11 -3.71
CA VAL A 64 12.81 -6.06 -3.43
C VAL A 64 12.34 -5.51 -4.77
N SER A 65 11.03 -5.40 -4.97
CA SER A 65 10.48 -4.98 -6.26
C SER A 65 11.08 -3.63 -6.67
N PRO A 66 11.67 -3.54 -7.88
CA PRO A 66 12.22 -2.27 -8.35
C PRO A 66 11.09 -1.27 -8.59
N ILE A 67 11.38 0.01 -8.40
CA ILE A 67 10.44 1.08 -8.75
C ILE A 67 10.59 1.38 -10.24
N ASN A 68 9.52 1.17 -11.00
CA ASN A 68 9.45 1.56 -12.40
C ASN A 68 8.83 2.97 -12.51
N LEU A 69 9.68 3.96 -12.81
CA LEU A 69 9.21 5.36 -12.94
C LEU A 69 8.17 5.53 -14.06
N ALA A 70 8.28 4.78 -15.15
CA ALA A 70 7.31 4.85 -16.25
C ALA A 70 5.94 4.30 -15.83
N GLU A 71 5.92 3.26 -14.99
CA GLU A 71 4.68 2.74 -14.40
C GLU A 71 4.07 3.72 -13.39
N LEU A 72 4.91 4.40 -12.60
CA LEU A 72 4.45 5.48 -11.71
C LEU A 72 3.80 6.63 -12.47
N GLU A 73 4.35 7.01 -13.63
CA GLU A 73 3.72 8.01 -14.50
C GLU A 73 2.38 7.53 -15.06
N GLN A 74 2.31 6.27 -15.50
CA GLN A 74 1.08 5.69 -16.04
C GLN A 74 -0.03 5.60 -14.99
N ILE A 75 0.29 5.16 -13.76
CA ILE A 75 -0.70 5.07 -12.69
C ILE A 75 -1.14 6.46 -12.22
N ALA A 76 -0.27 7.48 -12.26
CA ALA A 76 -0.64 8.86 -11.94
C ALA A 76 -1.70 9.40 -12.93
N VAL A 77 -1.51 9.17 -14.24
CA VAL A 77 -2.49 9.55 -15.27
C VAL A 77 -3.81 8.80 -15.08
N TYR A 78 -3.76 7.50 -14.79
CA TYR A 78 -4.96 6.70 -14.51
C TYR A 78 -5.71 7.23 -13.30
N ARG A 79 -5.00 7.45 -12.18
CA ARG A 79 -5.56 7.99 -10.94
C ARG A 79 -6.21 9.34 -11.15
N GLU A 80 -5.55 10.27 -11.84
CA GLU A 80 -6.14 11.58 -12.16
C GLU A 80 -7.47 11.42 -12.90
N ALA A 81 -7.52 10.57 -13.93
CA ALA A 81 -8.73 10.36 -14.71
C ALA A 81 -9.90 9.83 -13.87
N VAL A 82 -9.65 8.86 -12.98
CA VAL A 82 -10.71 8.21 -12.19
C VAL A 82 -11.08 9.00 -10.94
N GLU A 83 -10.12 9.59 -10.24
CA GLU A 83 -10.36 10.37 -9.03
C GLU A 83 -11.06 11.69 -9.35
N VAL A 84 -10.64 12.42 -10.39
CA VAL A 84 -11.31 13.66 -10.79
C VAL A 84 -12.74 13.39 -11.24
N ALA A 85 -12.98 12.30 -11.98
CA ALA A 85 -14.33 11.89 -12.34
C ALA A 85 -15.19 11.61 -11.12
N ALA A 86 -14.65 10.93 -10.11
CA ALA A 86 -15.37 10.62 -8.88
C ALA A 86 -15.67 11.88 -8.07
N VAL A 87 -14.69 12.76 -7.90
CA VAL A 87 -14.84 14.05 -7.20
C VAL A 87 -15.92 14.92 -7.84
N ARG A 88 -15.97 15.00 -9.17
CA ARG A 88 -17.01 15.78 -9.88
C ARG A 88 -18.43 15.32 -9.52
N LEU A 89 -18.64 14.01 -9.35
CA LEU A 89 -19.93 13.45 -8.92
C LEU A 89 -20.20 13.69 -7.43
N THR A 90 -19.17 13.59 -6.58
CA THR A 90 -19.30 13.90 -5.16
C THR A 90 -19.61 15.38 -4.91
N CYS A 91 -19.07 16.29 -5.73
CA CYS A 91 -19.28 17.74 -5.59
C CYS A 91 -20.73 18.19 -5.82
N VAL A 92 -21.55 17.43 -6.54
CA VAL A 92 -22.96 17.79 -6.81
C VAL A 92 -23.93 17.31 -5.73
N LEU A 93 -23.44 16.58 -4.71
CA LEU A 93 -24.26 16.13 -3.60
C LEU A 93 -24.73 17.33 -2.74
N GLU A 94 -26.01 17.31 -2.40
CA GLU A 94 -26.63 18.30 -1.49
C GLU A 94 -26.28 17.99 -0.03
N ASP A 95 -26.34 16.72 0.37
CA ASP A 95 -25.92 16.25 1.69
C ASP A 95 -24.39 16.19 1.78
N ARG A 96 -23.83 16.96 2.72
CA ARG A 96 -22.39 17.05 2.98
C ARG A 96 -21.95 16.25 4.19
N SER A 97 -22.87 15.63 4.95
CA SER A 97 -22.54 14.90 6.17
C SER A 97 -21.49 13.80 5.96
N ALA A 98 -21.52 13.14 4.80
CA ALA A 98 -20.52 12.13 4.44
C ALA A 98 -19.14 12.73 4.09
N VAL A 99 -19.10 13.96 3.57
CA VAL A 99 -17.85 14.71 3.35
C VAL A 99 -17.29 15.18 4.70
N ASP A 100 -18.14 15.65 5.61
CA ASP A 100 -17.74 16.06 6.96
C ASP A 100 -17.12 14.88 7.74
N ALA A 101 -17.63 13.66 7.53
CA ALA A 101 -17.05 12.45 8.12
C ALA A 101 -15.63 12.14 7.60
N ILE A 102 -15.37 12.43 6.31
CA ILE A 102 -14.04 12.29 5.71
C ILE A 102 -13.10 13.37 6.27
N GLU A 103 -13.57 14.60 6.44
CA GLU A 103 -12.79 15.68 7.05
C GLU A 103 -12.41 15.33 8.50
N ALA A 104 -13.37 14.88 9.31
CA ALA A 104 -13.12 14.45 10.68
C ALA A 104 -12.12 13.28 10.76
N MET A 105 -12.12 12.37 9.77
CA MET A 105 -11.12 11.31 9.67
C MET A 105 -9.71 11.89 9.42
N LEU A 106 -9.58 12.87 8.52
CA LEU A 106 -8.31 13.53 8.24
C LEU A 106 -7.78 14.30 9.46
N GLU A 107 -8.67 14.90 10.25
CA GLU A 107 -8.32 15.62 11.49
C GLU A 107 -7.76 14.71 12.60
N THR A 108 -7.89 13.38 12.47
CA THR A 108 -7.25 12.43 13.40
C THR A 108 -5.73 12.31 13.17
N CYS A 109 -5.21 12.84 12.06
CA CYS A 109 -3.79 12.87 11.74
C CYS A 109 -3.15 14.20 12.14
N ASP A 110 -2.02 14.15 12.84
CA ASP A 110 -1.20 15.30 13.15
C ASP A 110 0.30 15.05 12.86
N ALA A 111 1.15 16.03 13.16
CA ALA A 111 2.59 15.92 12.92
C ALA A 111 3.29 14.79 13.71
N GLY A 112 2.66 14.27 14.76
CA GLY A 112 3.13 13.15 15.58
C GLY A 112 2.60 11.78 15.13
N THR A 113 1.61 11.73 14.23
CA THR A 113 1.06 10.47 13.73
C THR A 113 2.15 9.65 13.00
N PRO A 114 2.26 8.33 13.25
CA PRO A 114 3.21 7.47 12.55
C PRO A 114 3.03 7.53 11.04
N ARG A 115 4.14 7.43 10.29
CA ARG A 115 4.14 7.51 8.82
C ARG A 115 3.17 6.51 8.18
N GLU A 116 3.13 5.28 8.69
CA GLU A 116 2.25 4.23 8.16
C GLU A 116 0.77 4.59 8.32
N GLU A 117 0.41 5.19 9.45
CA GLU A 117 -0.95 5.62 9.74
C GLU A 117 -1.35 6.81 8.87
N TRP A 118 -0.43 7.77 8.65
CA TRP A 118 -0.61 8.84 7.66
C TRP A 118 -0.88 8.30 6.25
N HIS A 119 -0.12 7.29 5.81
CA HIS A 119 -0.32 6.70 4.49
C HIS A 119 -1.68 5.99 4.41
N ARG A 120 -2.06 5.25 5.46
CA ARG A 120 -3.36 4.58 5.54
C ARG A 120 -4.51 5.58 5.44
N ILE A 121 -4.52 6.62 6.26
CA ILE A 121 -5.57 7.65 6.26
C ILE A 121 -5.61 8.41 4.94
N GLY A 122 -4.45 8.69 4.34
CA GLY A 122 -4.37 9.30 3.01
C GLY A 122 -5.01 8.41 1.92
N MET A 123 -4.77 7.10 1.93
CA MET A 123 -5.41 6.17 0.99
C MET A 123 -6.92 6.08 1.23
N ASP A 124 -7.34 5.95 2.49
CA ASP A 124 -8.76 5.85 2.86
C ASP A 124 -9.54 7.10 2.41
N PHE A 125 -8.93 8.29 2.49
CA PHE A 125 -9.52 9.53 1.98
C PHE A 125 -9.93 9.42 0.50
N HIS A 126 -9.02 8.98 -0.38
CA HIS A 126 -9.33 8.87 -1.81
C HIS A 126 -10.40 7.80 -2.07
N ILE A 127 -10.36 6.68 -1.34
CA ILE A 127 -11.29 5.56 -1.50
C ILE A 127 -12.70 5.95 -1.04
N GLU A 128 -12.83 6.60 0.12
CA GLU A 128 -14.12 7.06 0.65
C GLU A 128 -14.70 8.17 -0.22
N LEU A 129 -13.89 9.12 -0.67
CA LEU A 129 -14.34 10.19 -1.57
C LEU A 129 -14.85 9.62 -2.90
N ALA A 130 -14.19 8.59 -3.42
CA ALA A 130 -14.64 7.90 -4.62
C ALA A 130 -15.93 7.10 -4.39
N ARG A 131 -16.13 6.52 -3.21
CA ARG A 131 -17.40 5.84 -2.85
C ARG A 131 -18.59 6.81 -2.88
N LEU A 132 -18.40 8.05 -2.44
CA LEU A 132 -19.46 9.07 -2.46
C LEU A 132 -19.93 9.44 -3.86
N SER A 133 -19.13 9.14 -4.91
CA SER A 133 -19.55 9.38 -6.29
C SER A 133 -20.80 8.58 -6.72
N GLY A 134 -21.15 7.52 -5.97
CA GLY A 134 -22.22 6.59 -6.32
C GLY A 134 -21.92 5.73 -7.55
N ASN A 135 -20.70 5.83 -8.10
CA ASN A 135 -20.26 5.09 -9.27
C ASN A 135 -19.32 3.95 -8.86
N ASP A 136 -19.85 2.73 -8.85
CA ASP A 136 -19.11 1.52 -8.46
C ASP A 136 -17.85 1.27 -9.29
N PHE A 137 -17.84 1.67 -10.57
CA PHE A 137 -16.66 1.50 -11.42
C PHE A 137 -15.55 2.48 -11.02
N LEU A 138 -15.90 3.74 -10.73
CA LEU A 138 -14.92 4.72 -10.24
C LEU A 138 -14.40 4.35 -8.85
N PHE A 139 -15.29 3.91 -7.95
CA PHE A 139 -14.88 3.43 -6.63
C PHE A 139 -13.89 2.27 -6.71
N ARG A 140 -14.18 1.25 -7.53
CA ARG A 140 -13.28 0.10 -7.71
C ARG A 140 -11.97 0.52 -8.37
N ALA A 141 -12.04 1.36 -9.40
CA ALA A 141 -10.86 1.87 -10.10
C ALA A 141 -9.91 2.62 -9.18
N VAL A 142 -10.43 3.52 -8.33
CA VAL A 142 -9.65 4.25 -7.33
C VAL A 142 -9.09 3.29 -6.29
N ARG A 143 -9.90 2.40 -5.73
CA ARG A 143 -9.45 1.44 -4.72
C ARG A 143 -8.32 0.55 -5.25
N ASP A 144 -8.46 0.03 -6.46
CA ASP A 144 -7.47 -0.88 -7.06
C ASP A 144 -6.18 -0.13 -7.46
N ALA A 145 -6.22 1.20 -7.63
CA ALA A 145 -5.03 2.03 -7.85
C ALA A 145 -4.28 2.40 -6.57
N MET A 146 -4.83 2.09 -5.39
CA MET A 146 -4.29 2.44 -4.06
C MET A 146 -3.76 1.22 -3.29
N THR A 147 -3.84 0.01 -3.86
CA THR A 147 -3.32 -1.23 -3.26
C THR A 147 -1.86 -1.47 -3.61
#